data_AF-A0A3Q2YJ50-F1
#
_entry.id   AF-A0A3Q2YJ50-F1
#
_cell.length_a   1.000
_cell.length_b   1.000
_cell.length_c   1.000
_cell.angle_alpha   90.00
_cell.angle_beta   90.00
_cell.angle_gamma   90.00
#
_symmetry.space_group_name_H-M   'P 1'
#
loop_
_entity.id
_entity.type
_entity.pdbx_description
1 polymer ?
#
loop_
_entity_poly.entity_id
_entity_poly.type
_entity_poly.pdbx_seq_one_letter_code
_entity_poly.pdbx_strand_id
1 'polypeptide(L)'
;PTLRIHLEDSVKSHQLLISPEEEEEVEEGQAEEEEVEEEGTACDLCSLLKHTLPFMMPNLIPPKIPDGEKVDFDDIHRKRMEKDLMELQTLIEVHFESRKKEEDEIMQLKERIERRRSERAEQQRIRSEREKERQKRLEEERTRKEEEEAKKRAEEDAKKKKTLTSLHFGGYMQKLTEKRSGKKQTEREKKKKILSERRKSLDIDTMNQEQLKSKAKELWEWMKELEAEKFELQYQITSKKYEVRVHLYFVSGSKRTKRGLRK
;
A
#
# COMPACT_ATOMS: atom_id res chain seq x y z
N PRO A 1 -53.48 -15.01 15.02
CA PRO A 1 -53.38 -13.58 14.63
C PRO A 1 -52.23 -12.92 15.42
N THR A 2 -50.97 -12.97 14.98
CA THR A 2 -50.40 -12.04 13.99
C THR A 2 -48.99 -12.54 13.60
N LEU A 3 -48.90 -13.55 12.73
CA LEU A 3 -47.65 -13.99 12.09
C LEU A 3 -47.87 -14.05 10.58
N ARG A 4 -48.27 -12.91 9.99
CA ARG A 4 -48.56 -12.79 8.55
C ARG A 4 -48.46 -11.36 8.03
N ILE A 5 -47.44 -10.59 8.42
CA ILE A 5 -47.29 -9.19 7.94
C ILE A 5 -45.88 -8.81 7.43
N HIS A 6 -44.81 -9.59 7.60
CA HIS A 6 -43.47 -9.12 7.18
C HIS A 6 -42.78 -9.93 6.09
N LEU A 7 -43.53 -10.65 5.25
CA LEU A 7 -42.98 -11.31 4.06
C LEU A 7 -43.26 -10.57 2.73
N GLU A 8 -44.03 -9.48 2.74
CA GLU A 8 -44.41 -8.78 1.49
C GLU A 8 -43.64 -7.48 1.22
N ASP A 9 -42.85 -6.98 2.17
CA ASP A 9 -42.14 -5.70 1.99
C ASP A 9 -40.74 -5.83 1.35
N SER A 10 -40.20 -7.05 1.19
CA SER A 10 -38.87 -7.25 0.59
C SER A 10 -38.86 -7.52 -0.91
N VAL A 11 -40.01 -7.86 -1.51
CA VAL A 11 -40.09 -8.28 -2.92
C VAL A 11 -40.43 -7.11 -3.86
N LYS A 12 -40.87 -5.97 -3.31
CA LYS A 12 -41.36 -4.82 -4.10
C LYS A 12 -40.30 -3.77 -4.43
N SER A 13 -39.07 -3.91 -3.93
CA SER A 13 -37.96 -3.00 -4.27
C SER A 13 -37.14 -3.44 -5.48
N HIS A 14 -37.45 -4.59 -6.09
CA HIS A 14 -36.62 -5.23 -7.13
C HIS A 14 -37.18 -5.13 -8.56
N GLN A 15 -38.28 -4.40 -8.79
CA GLN A 15 -38.95 -4.40 -10.09
C GLN A 15 -39.51 -3.03 -10.44
N LEU A 16 -38.65 -2.06 -10.76
CA LEU A 16 -38.99 -0.96 -11.66
C LEU A 16 -37.72 -0.19 -12.02
N LEU A 17 -37.24 -0.43 -13.24
CA LEU A 17 -36.64 0.50 -14.21
C LEU A 17 -35.50 -0.19 -14.98
N ILE A 18 -35.90 -0.79 -16.11
CA ILE A 18 -35.05 -1.16 -17.23
C ILE A 18 -35.45 -0.22 -18.37
N SER A 19 -34.48 0.60 -18.83
CA SER A 19 -34.14 1.09 -20.19
C SER A 19 -35.23 1.54 -21.19
N PRO A 20 -34.96 2.55 -22.06
CA PRO A 20 -33.85 2.48 -23.03
C PRO A 20 -33.04 3.76 -23.32
N GLU A 21 -31.83 3.50 -23.85
CA GLU A 21 -31.03 4.19 -24.90
C GLU A 21 -30.97 5.73 -24.93
N GLU A 22 -29.76 6.26 -24.72
CA GLU A 22 -29.04 7.04 -25.75
C GLU A 22 -27.53 6.99 -25.48
N GLU A 23 -26.79 6.75 -26.56
CA GLU A 23 -25.35 6.54 -26.66
C GLU A 23 -24.64 7.91 -26.78
N GLU A 24 -23.55 8.11 -26.04
CA GLU A 24 -22.46 8.97 -26.50
C GLU A 24 -21.13 8.42 -25.95
N GLU A 25 -20.30 8.00 -26.90
CA GLU A 25 -18.92 7.57 -26.74
C GLU A 25 -18.03 8.73 -26.27
N VAL A 26 -17.13 8.49 -25.31
CA VAL A 26 -15.82 9.16 -25.29
C VAL A 26 -14.74 8.17 -24.85
N GLU A 27 -13.71 8.21 -25.67
CA GLU A 27 -12.56 7.34 -25.91
C GLU A 27 -11.56 7.16 -24.76
N GLU A 28 -10.76 6.11 -24.90
CA GLU A 28 -9.69 5.62 -24.04
C GLU A 28 -8.52 6.59 -23.86
N GLY A 29 -7.81 6.47 -22.72
CA GLY A 29 -6.55 7.16 -22.47
C GLY A 29 -5.58 6.27 -21.69
N GLN A 30 -4.83 5.43 -22.42
CA GLN A 30 -3.60 4.79 -21.97
C GLN A 30 -2.41 5.76 -22.20
N ALA A 31 -1.47 5.83 -21.26
CA ALA A 31 -0.15 6.43 -21.43
C ALA A 31 0.87 5.33 -21.09
N GLU A 32 1.35 4.60 -22.10
CA GLU A 32 2.59 4.84 -22.87
C GLU A 32 3.85 4.40 -22.12
N GLU A 33 4.22 3.15 -22.40
CA GLU A 33 5.59 2.65 -22.40
C GLU A 33 6.23 3.07 -23.73
N GLU A 34 7.44 3.66 -23.68
CA GLU A 34 8.24 3.98 -24.86
C GLU A 34 8.75 2.69 -25.53
N GLU A 35 8.22 2.37 -26.72
CA GLU A 35 8.94 1.62 -27.74
C GLU A 35 9.02 2.45 -29.02
N VAL A 36 10.21 2.47 -29.61
CA VAL A 36 10.58 3.19 -30.82
C VAL A 36 10.34 2.27 -32.01
N GLU A 37 9.35 2.58 -32.84
CA GLU A 37 9.28 2.11 -34.23
C GLU A 37 8.92 3.30 -35.15
N GLU A 38 9.70 3.46 -36.21
CA GLU A 38 9.55 4.49 -37.23
C GLU A 38 8.34 4.21 -38.14
N GLU A 39 7.42 5.18 -38.25
CA GLU A 39 6.41 5.21 -39.30
C GLU A 39 6.93 5.80 -40.61
N GLY A 40 6.53 5.16 -41.71
CA GLY A 40 6.68 5.67 -43.07
C GLY A 40 5.91 6.96 -43.30
N THR A 41 6.63 8.01 -43.66
CA THR A 41 6.05 9.29 -44.08
C THR A 41 5.85 9.30 -45.60
N ALA A 42 4.62 9.03 -46.02
CA ALA A 42 4.19 9.38 -47.37
C ALA A 42 3.73 10.85 -47.42
N CYS A 43 4.44 11.61 -48.25
CA CYS A 43 3.96 12.79 -48.98
C CYS A 43 3.84 14.14 -48.24
N ASP A 44 4.93 14.92 -48.25
CA ASP A 44 4.82 16.38 -48.38
C ASP A 44 6.01 17.05 -49.11
N LEU A 45 6.60 16.34 -50.07
CA LEU A 45 7.62 16.88 -51.00
C LEU A 45 7.11 16.93 -52.46
N CYS A 46 5.79 16.87 -52.65
CA CYS A 46 5.17 16.82 -53.97
C CYS A 46 4.82 18.21 -54.58
N SER A 47 5.25 19.32 -53.94
CA SER A 47 4.79 20.67 -54.35
C SER A 47 5.87 21.74 -54.59
N LEU A 48 7.17 21.40 -54.68
CA LEU A 48 8.21 22.43 -54.92
C LEU A 48 9.31 22.05 -55.92
N LEU A 49 8.99 21.32 -57.00
CA LEU A 49 9.92 21.19 -58.12
C LEU A 49 9.23 21.24 -59.48
N LYS A 50 8.25 22.14 -59.61
CA LYS A 50 7.66 22.56 -60.89
C LYS A 50 8.31 23.87 -61.35
N HIS A 51 9.60 23.85 -61.66
CA HIS A 51 10.22 24.89 -62.48
C HIS A 51 11.21 24.26 -63.45
N THR A 52 10.80 24.29 -64.71
CA THR A 52 11.45 23.87 -65.93
C THR A 52 12.76 24.64 -66.21
N LEU A 53 13.87 23.90 -66.37
CA LEU A 53 15.01 24.28 -67.24
C LEU A 53 15.64 22.97 -67.77
N PRO A 54 15.99 22.87 -69.07
CA PRO A 54 16.40 21.61 -69.69
C PRO A 54 17.87 21.29 -69.37
N PHE A 55 18.11 20.33 -68.47
CA PHE A 55 19.44 19.75 -68.30
C PHE A 55 19.69 18.75 -69.43
N MET A 56 20.68 19.09 -70.25
CA MET A 56 21.07 18.43 -71.48
C MET A 56 21.73 17.09 -71.11
N MET A 57 21.13 15.96 -71.46
CA MET A 57 21.80 14.66 -71.35
C MET A 57 22.97 14.62 -72.35
N PRO A 58 24.23 14.45 -71.92
CA PRO A 58 25.29 14.10 -72.85
C PRO A 58 24.99 12.70 -73.40
N ASN A 59 25.03 12.55 -74.73
CA ASN A 59 24.88 11.26 -75.41
C ASN A 59 25.84 10.24 -74.79
N LEU A 60 25.31 9.18 -74.18
CA LEU A 60 26.06 8.01 -73.76
C LEU A 60 26.57 7.29 -75.02
N ILE A 61 27.78 7.63 -75.42
CA ILE A 61 28.62 6.76 -76.26
C ILE A 61 28.84 5.48 -75.45
N PRO A 62 28.48 4.28 -75.95
CA PRO A 62 28.82 3.03 -75.29
C PRO A 62 30.34 3.04 -75.04
N PRO A 63 30.81 2.88 -73.78
CA PRO A 63 32.23 2.82 -73.52
C PRO A 63 32.81 1.70 -74.39
N LYS A 64 33.63 2.08 -75.37
CA LYS A 64 34.45 1.15 -76.14
C LYS A 64 35.31 0.43 -75.11
N ILE A 65 35.10 -0.88 -74.99
CA ILE A 65 36.01 -1.77 -74.27
C ILE A 65 37.38 -1.54 -74.92
N PRO A 66 38.39 -0.98 -74.22
CA PRO A 66 39.74 -1.00 -74.75
C PRO A 66 40.18 -2.46 -74.82
N ASP A 67 40.36 -2.93 -76.06
CA ASP A 67 40.90 -4.24 -76.38
C ASP A 67 42.26 -4.43 -75.70
N GLY A 68 42.35 -5.44 -74.84
CA GLY A 68 43.59 -6.20 -74.68
C GLY A 68 44.51 -5.89 -73.50
N GLU A 69 44.04 -5.29 -72.40
CA GLU A 69 44.74 -5.46 -71.12
C GLU A 69 44.18 -6.72 -70.45
N LYS A 70 45.02 -7.74 -70.25
CA LYS A 70 44.63 -8.99 -69.60
C LYS A 70 43.93 -8.66 -68.29
N VAL A 71 42.61 -8.82 -68.29
CA VAL A 71 41.82 -8.76 -67.06
C VAL A 71 42.21 -9.98 -66.25
N ASP A 72 43.16 -9.78 -65.33
CA ASP A 72 43.58 -10.82 -64.42
C ASP A 72 42.42 -11.12 -63.47
N PHE A 73 41.71 -12.23 -63.73
CA PHE A 73 40.59 -12.67 -62.90
C PHE A 73 41.00 -12.88 -61.44
N ASP A 74 42.27 -13.24 -61.21
CA ASP A 74 42.86 -13.33 -59.87
C ASP A 74 42.98 -11.95 -59.19
N ASP A 75 43.20 -10.87 -59.95
CA ASP A 75 43.25 -9.51 -59.41
C ASP A 75 41.86 -8.98 -59.04
N ILE A 76 40.84 -9.31 -59.85
CA ILE A 76 39.44 -9.04 -59.51
C ILE A 76 39.03 -9.80 -58.24
N HIS A 77 39.44 -11.07 -58.11
CA HIS A 77 39.10 -11.86 -56.94
C HIS A 77 39.81 -11.34 -55.68
N ARG A 78 41.09 -10.97 -55.76
CA ARG A 78 41.82 -10.32 -54.66
C ARG A 78 41.18 -9.00 -54.24
N LYS A 79 40.87 -8.12 -55.19
CA LYS A 79 40.20 -6.83 -54.91
C LYS A 79 38.82 -7.00 -54.30
N ARG A 80 38.08 -8.05 -54.70
CA ARG A 80 36.80 -8.40 -54.06
C ARG A 80 37.02 -8.80 -52.61
N MET A 81 37.93 -9.74 -52.35
CA MET A 81 38.24 -10.18 -50.99
C MET A 81 38.74 -9.02 -50.10
N GLU A 82 39.56 -8.13 -50.63
CA GLU A 82 40.06 -6.95 -49.91
C GLU A 82 38.94 -5.95 -49.60
N LYS A 83 38.05 -5.66 -50.56
CA LYS A 83 36.86 -4.81 -50.34
C LYS A 83 35.96 -5.43 -49.28
N ASP A 84 35.66 -6.72 -49.38
CA ASP A 84 34.77 -7.40 -48.45
C ASP A 84 35.38 -7.43 -47.04
N LEU A 85 36.70 -7.61 -46.91
CA LEU A 85 37.41 -7.51 -45.62
C LEU A 85 37.36 -6.09 -45.04
N MET A 86 37.58 -5.05 -45.85
CA MET A 86 37.49 -3.66 -45.41
C MET A 86 36.06 -3.26 -45.03
N GLU A 87 35.07 -3.72 -45.79
CA GLU A 87 33.65 -3.48 -45.54
C GLU A 87 33.21 -4.17 -44.24
N LEU A 88 33.66 -5.40 -44.00
CA LEU A 88 33.44 -6.10 -42.73
C LEU A 88 34.09 -5.37 -41.55
N GLN A 89 35.34 -4.90 -41.68
CA GLN A 89 36.00 -4.13 -40.63
C GLN A 89 35.25 -2.83 -40.32
N THR A 90 34.83 -2.10 -41.35
CA THR A 90 34.05 -0.86 -41.19
C THR A 90 32.71 -1.13 -40.52
N LEU A 91 32.00 -2.20 -40.91
CA LEU A 91 30.72 -2.56 -40.31
C LEU A 91 30.86 -2.96 -38.84
N ILE A 92 31.94 -3.69 -38.50
CA ILE A 92 32.29 -4.03 -37.13
C ILE A 92 32.52 -2.76 -36.31
N GLU A 93 33.36 -1.85 -36.78
CA GLU A 93 33.67 -0.59 -36.09
C GLU A 93 32.42 0.28 -35.89
N VAL A 94 31.64 0.48 -36.95
CA VAL A 94 30.39 1.26 -36.89
C VAL A 94 29.39 0.63 -35.91
N HIS A 95 29.24 -0.69 -35.89
CA HIS A 95 28.33 -1.35 -34.96
C HIS A 95 28.77 -1.18 -33.50
N PHE A 96 30.06 -1.36 -33.20
CA PHE A 96 30.57 -1.17 -31.84
C PHE A 96 30.51 0.30 -31.40
N GLU A 97 30.83 1.24 -32.28
CA GLU A 97 30.73 2.66 -31.96
C GLU A 97 29.28 3.13 -31.76
N SER A 98 28.34 2.65 -32.59
CA SER A 98 26.91 2.95 -32.41
C SER A 98 26.41 2.42 -31.08
N ARG A 99 26.66 1.13 -30.81
CA ARG A 99 26.23 0.48 -29.56
C ARG A 99 26.85 1.13 -28.34
N LYS A 100 28.12 1.51 -28.40
CA LYS A 100 28.79 2.21 -27.30
C LYS A 100 28.18 3.59 -27.04
N LYS A 101 27.89 4.37 -28.09
CA LYS A 101 27.23 5.67 -27.96
C LYS A 101 25.84 5.53 -27.36
N GLU A 102 25.04 4.58 -27.85
CA GLU A 102 23.71 4.26 -27.32
C GLU A 102 23.78 3.83 -25.84
N GLU A 103 24.73 2.97 -25.47
CA GLU A 103 24.93 2.54 -24.08
C GLU A 103 25.30 3.71 -23.17
N ASP A 104 26.21 4.58 -23.59
CA ASP A 104 26.61 5.77 -22.85
C ASP A 104 25.43 6.74 -22.67
N GLU A 105 24.58 6.93 -23.69
CA GLU A 105 23.37 7.75 -23.61
C GLU A 105 22.33 7.15 -22.65
N ILE A 106 22.09 5.85 -22.75
CA ILE A 106 21.19 5.13 -21.83
C ILE A 106 21.72 5.22 -20.40
N MET A 107 23.02 5.09 -20.19
CA MET A 107 23.63 5.25 -18.87
C MET A 107 23.43 6.67 -18.32
N GLN A 108 23.65 7.71 -19.12
CA GLN A 108 23.44 9.10 -18.71
C GLN A 108 21.97 9.39 -18.37
N LEU A 109 21.03 8.84 -19.15
CA LEU A 109 19.59 8.96 -18.87
C LEU A 109 19.21 8.25 -17.57
N LYS A 110 19.69 7.02 -17.37
CA LYS A 110 19.51 6.26 -16.11
C LYS A 110 20.07 7.03 -14.92
N GLU A 111 21.28 7.58 -15.02
CA GLU A 111 21.89 8.37 -13.96
C GLU A 111 21.05 9.63 -13.64
N ARG A 112 20.52 10.31 -14.66
CA ARG A 112 19.65 11.48 -14.47
C ARG A 112 18.32 11.10 -13.79
N ILE A 113 17.71 9.98 -14.18
CA ILE A 113 16.49 9.46 -13.56
C ILE A 113 16.77 9.09 -12.10
N GLU A 114 17.87 8.39 -11.84
CA GLU A 114 18.26 7.96 -10.50
C GLU A 114 18.55 9.16 -9.60
N ARG A 115 19.24 10.19 -10.12
CA ARG A 115 19.45 11.46 -9.41
C ARG A 115 18.13 12.16 -9.06
N ARG A 116 17.17 12.24 -9.99
CA ARG A 116 15.84 12.80 -9.69
C ARG A 116 15.04 11.95 -8.70
N ARG A 117 15.24 10.63 -8.67
CA ARG A 117 14.60 9.73 -7.70
C ARG A 117 15.20 9.93 -6.31
N SER A 118 16.53 9.98 -6.20
CA SER A 118 17.23 10.20 -4.94
C SER A 118 16.93 11.59 -4.37
N GLU A 119 16.89 12.64 -5.19
CA GLU A 119 16.47 13.99 -4.78
C GLU A 119 15.04 14.02 -4.24
N ARG A 120 14.08 13.35 -4.89
CA ARG A 120 12.71 13.24 -4.38
C ARG A 120 12.65 12.48 -3.06
N ALA A 121 13.39 11.38 -2.96
CA ALA A 121 13.48 10.60 -1.72
C ALA A 121 14.09 11.43 -0.59
N GLU A 122 15.12 12.22 -0.87
CA GLU A 122 15.76 13.12 0.08
C GLU A 122 14.84 14.26 0.50
N GLN A 123 14.13 14.90 -0.43
CA GLN A 123 13.10 15.90 -0.11
C GLN A 123 12.02 15.32 0.80
N GLN A 124 11.58 14.09 0.53
CA GLN A 124 10.60 13.41 1.37
C GLN A 124 11.16 13.09 2.76
N ARG A 125 12.44 12.67 2.84
CA ARG A 125 13.12 12.47 4.13
C ARG A 125 13.21 13.78 4.92
N ILE A 126 13.63 14.88 4.31
CA ILE A 126 13.72 16.19 4.95
C ILE A 126 12.35 16.66 5.45
N ARG A 127 11.29 16.48 4.66
CA ARG A 127 9.91 16.77 5.10
C ARG A 127 9.51 15.92 6.30
N SER A 128 9.76 14.61 6.23
CA SER A 128 9.43 13.68 7.32
C SER A 128 10.23 13.99 8.60
N GLU A 129 11.48 14.40 8.48
CA GLU A 129 12.35 14.75 9.60
C GLU A 129 11.93 16.07 10.25
N ARG A 130 11.62 17.10 9.45
CA ARG A 130 11.07 18.37 9.96
C ARG A 130 9.72 18.17 10.66
N GLU A 131 8.86 17.31 10.13
CA GLU A 131 7.57 16.99 10.77
C GLU A 131 7.77 16.21 12.06
N LYS A 132 8.68 15.22 12.05
CA LYS A 132 9.05 14.46 13.25
C LYS A 132 9.70 15.35 14.32
N GLU A 133 10.50 16.34 13.93
CA GLU A 133 11.07 17.31 14.86
C GLU A 133 10.00 18.20 15.48
N ARG A 134 9.02 18.69 14.69
CA ARG A 134 7.88 19.46 15.21
C ARG A 134 7.06 18.64 16.20
N GLN A 135 6.74 17.40 15.83
CA GLN A 135 6.02 16.48 16.71
C GLN A 135 6.81 16.20 17.98
N LYS A 136 8.13 15.98 17.89
CA LYS A 136 9.03 15.78 19.02
C LYS A 136 9.10 17.01 19.93
N ARG A 137 9.14 18.23 19.39
CA ARG A 137 9.09 19.46 20.20
C ARG A 137 7.78 19.61 20.94
N LEU A 138 6.65 19.31 20.29
CA LEU A 138 5.33 19.34 20.94
C LEU A 138 5.21 18.26 22.03
N GLU A 139 5.74 17.08 21.78
CA GLU A 139 5.80 16.00 22.76
C GLU A 139 6.74 16.35 23.91
N GLU A 140 7.92 16.93 23.67
CA GLU A 140 8.85 17.38 24.70
C GLU A 140 8.30 18.54 25.55
N GLU A 141 7.58 19.49 24.94
CA GLU A 141 6.89 20.55 25.69
C GLU A 141 5.75 19.98 26.54
N ARG A 142 5.02 18.99 25.99
CA ARG A 142 3.99 18.27 26.72
C ARG A 142 4.58 17.44 27.85
N THR A 143 5.68 16.72 27.64
CA THR A 143 6.32 15.92 28.68
C THR A 143 6.94 16.81 29.75
N ARG A 144 7.54 17.95 29.38
CA ARG A 144 8.04 18.93 30.37
C ARG A 144 6.91 19.53 31.21
N LYS A 145 5.77 19.84 30.59
CA LYS A 145 4.57 20.30 31.30
C LYS A 145 3.96 19.21 32.18
N GLU A 146 3.96 17.97 31.71
CA GLU A 146 3.52 16.79 32.48
C GLU A 146 4.49 16.47 33.64
N GLU A 147 5.79 16.68 33.49
CA GLU A 147 6.82 16.54 34.53
C GLU A 147 6.71 17.64 35.59
N GLU A 148 6.51 18.89 35.19
CA GLU A 148 6.26 20.01 36.10
C GLU A 148 4.92 19.84 36.84
N GLU A 149 3.86 19.36 36.17
CA GLU A 149 2.57 19.05 36.81
C GLU A 149 2.69 17.81 37.71
N ALA A 150 3.48 16.80 37.35
CA ALA A 150 3.73 15.63 38.20
C ALA A 150 4.52 16.00 39.45
N LYS A 151 5.53 16.87 39.34
CA LYS A 151 6.31 17.37 40.48
C LYS A 151 5.46 18.24 41.40
N LYS A 152 4.70 19.20 40.84
CA LYS A 152 3.76 20.03 41.61
C LYS A 152 2.69 19.19 42.28
N ARG A 153 2.22 18.14 41.62
CA ARG A 153 1.24 17.20 42.18
C ARG A 153 1.82 16.30 43.25
N ALA A 154 3.07 15.86 43.13
CA ALA A 154 3.75 15.14 44.19
C ALA A 154 3.99 16.03 45.43
N GLU A 155 4.32 17.31 45.22
CA GLU A 155 4.46 18.30 46.30
C GLU A 155 3.12 18.66 46.94
N GLU A 156 2.05 18.80 46.14
CA GLU A 156 0.69 18.99 46.63
C GLU A 156 0.16 17.75 47.36
N ASP A 157 0.43 16.53 46.88
CA ASP A 157 0.02 15.30 47.55
C ASP A 157 0.83 15.08 48.84
N ALA A 158 2.10 15.51 48.89
CA ALA A 158 2.90 15.52 50.12
C ALA A 158 2.39 16.58 51.12
N LYS A 159 2.07 17.80 50.67
CA LYS A 159 1.44 18.84 51.51
C LYS A 159 0.04 18.43 51.96
N LYS A 160 -0.79 17.90 51.06
CA LYS A 160 -2.13 17.37 51.36
C LYS A 160 -2.05 16.18 52.28
N LYS A 161 -1.11 15.25 52.13
CA LYS A 161 -0.90 14.15 53.09
C LYS A 161 -0.50 14.69 54.47
N LYS A 162 0.35 15.72 54.53
CA LYS A 162 0.71 16.40 55.79
C LYS A 162 -0.47 17.12 56.45
N THR A 163 -1.41 17.66 55.68
CA THR A 163 -2.61 18.36 56.22
C THR A 163 -3.83 17.45 56.41
N LEU A 164 -3.96 16.38 55.62
CA LEU A 164 -5.10 15.45 55.57
C LEU A 164 -4.88 14.18 56.42
N THR A 165 -3.73 14.04 57.08
CA THR A 165 -3.57 13.04 58.16
C THR A 165 -4.46 13.34 59.37
N SER A 166 -5.23 14.44 59.38
CA SER A 166 -6.06 14.79 60.53
C SER A 166 -7.50 14.27 60.49
N LEU A 167 -8.19 14.04 59.37
CA LEU A 167 -9.57 13.54 59.42
C LEU A 167 -10.03 12.91 58.08
N HIS A 168 -10.33 11.60 58.12
CA HIS A 168 -11.34 10.84 57.37
C HIS A 168 -11.85 11.28 55.97
N PHE A 169 -11.03 11.91 55.11
CA PHE A 169 -11.37 12.23 53.71
C PHE A 169 -10.68 11.31 52.67
N GLY A 170 -10.01 10.25 53.12
CA GLY A 170 -9.15 9.40 52.27
C GLY A 170 -9.85 8.71 51.10
N GLY A 171 -11.16 8.42 51.18
CA GLY A 171 -11.87 7.66 50.16
C GLY A 171 -12.16 8.40 48.85
N TYR A 172 -12.32 9.73 48.89
CA TYR A 172 -12.63 10.54 47.70
C TYR A 172 -11.35 10.97 46.97
N MET A 173 -10.30 11.31 47.72
CA MET A 173 -9.00 11.67 47.15
C MET A 173 -8.33 10.49 46.44
N GLN A 174 -8.49 9.25 46.92
CA GLN A 174 -7.92 8.06 46.30
C GLN A 174 -8.50 7.77 44.89
N LYS A 175 -9.79 8.06 44.67
CA LYS A 175 -10.42 7.94 43.35
C LYS A 175 -9.95 9.04 42.38
N LEU A 176 -9.59 10.21 42.89
CA LEU A 176 -9.06 11.33 42.09
C LEU A 176 -7.58 11.16 41.75
N THR A 177 -6.78 10.61 42.67
CA THR A 177 -5.38 10.30 42.41
C THR A 177 -5.23 9.15 41.42
N GLU A 178 -6.07 8.11 41.49
CA GLU A 178 -6.12 7.02 40.50
C GLU A 178 -6.52 7.48 39.10
N LYS A 179 -7.46 8.43 38.97
CA LYS A 179 -7.87 8.97 37.66
C LYS A 179 -6.76 9.78 36.96
N ARG A 180 -5.84 10.30 37.74
CA ARG A 180 -4.86 11.30 37.30
C ARG A 180 -3.45 10.67 37.24
N SER A 181 -3.27 9.46 37.80
CA SER A 181 -2.12 8.56 37.52
C SER A 181 -2.41 7.80 36.23
N GLY A 182 -1.82 8.23 35.11
CA GLY A 182 -1.79 7.56 33.79
C GLY A 182 -3.03 6.73 33.48
N LYS A 183 -3.98 7.31 32.73
CA LYS A 183 -5.29 6.73 32.36
C LYS A 183 -5.21 5.21 32.17
N LYS A 184 -5.49 4.44 33.23
CA LYS A 184 -5.52 2.97 33.17
C LYS A 184 -6.44 2.63 32.01
N GLN A 185 -5.90 1.92 31.02
CA GLN A 185 -6.64 1.60 29.80
C GLN A 185 -7.99 1.01 30.20
N THR A 186 -9.07 1.63 29.72
CA THR A 186 -10.41 1.20 30.14
C THR A 186 -10.66 -0.22 29.65
N GLU A 187 -11.46 -1.02 30.36
CA GLU A 187 -11.81 -2.37 29.89
C GLU A 187 -12.43 -2.35 28.48
N ARG A 188 -13.09 -1.24 28.11
CA ARG A 188 -13.58 -0.99 26.74
C ARG A 188 -12.44 -0.86 25.72
N GLU A 189 -11.40 -0.11 26.05
CA GLU A 189 -10.22 0.05 25.20
C GLU A 189 -9.42 -1.25 25.10
N LYS A 190 -9.26 -1.99 26.21
CA LYS A 190 -8.60 -3.31 26.20
C LYS A 190 -9.37 -4.30 25.32
N LYS A 191 -10.69 -4.38 25.49
CA LYS A 191 -11.55 -5.21 24.63
C LYS A 191 -11.40 -4.82 23.16
N LYS A 192 -11.43 -3.53 22.84
CA LYS A 192 -11.26 -3.06 21.46
C LYS A 192 -9.89 -3.45 20.90
N LYS A 193 -8.83 -3.29 21.68
CA LYS A 193 -7.46 -3.67 21.32
C LYS A 193 -7.33 -5.17 21.04
N ILE A 194 -7.82 -6.02 21.95
CA ILE A 194 -7.78 -7.48 21.79
C ILE A 194 -8.61 -7.92 20.57
N LEU A 195 -9.77 -7.31 20.33
CA LEU A 195 -10.59 -7.64 19.16
C LEU A 195 -9.95 -7.19 17.85
N SER A 196 -9.27 -6.04 17.83
CA SER A 196 -8.51 -5.62 16.64
C SER A 196 -7.31 -6.53 16.38
N GLU A 197 -6.60 -6.99 17.41
CA GLU A 197 -5.48 -7.94 17.27
C GLU A 197 -5.93 -9.29 16.73
N ARG A 198 -7.13 -9.76 17.13
CA ARG A 198 -7.71 -11.01 16.60
C ARG A 198 -8.29 -10.87 15.19
N ARG A 199 -8.60 -9.64 14.75
CA ARG A 199 -9.19 -9.39 13.44
C ARG A 199 -8.10 -9.42 12.37
N LYS A 200 -8.09 -10.47 11.56
CA LYS A 200 -7.27 -10.54 10.35
C LYS A 200 -7.95 -9.74 9.24
N SER A 201 -7.24 -8.79 8.65
CA SER A 201 -7.71 -8.14 7.42
C SER A 201 -7.78 -9.18 6.30
N LEU A 202 -8.81 -9.10 5.48
CA LEU A 202 -9.01 -9.97 4.33
C LEU A 202 -8.97 -9.08 3.10
N ASP A 203 -8.07 -9.41 2.17
CA ASP A 203 -8.04 -8.83 0.83
C ASP A 203 -8.77 -9.81 -0.10
N ILE A 204 -9.85 -9.36 -0.73
CA ILE A 204 -10.77 -10.20 -1.51
C ILE A 204 -10.47 -10.04 -3.00
N ASP A 205 -10.00 -8.87 -3.41
CA ASP A 205 -9.90 -8.48 -4.83
C ASP A 205 -8.71 -9.14 -5.53
N THR A 206 -7.71 -9.58 -4.78
CA THR A 206 -6.50 -10.22 -5.30
C THR A 206 -6.58 -11.74 -5.38
N MET A 207 -7.66 -12.37 -4.88
CA MET A 207 -7.76 -13.83 -4.75
C MET A 207 -8.46 -14.50 -5.95
N ASN A 208 -7.94 -15.64 -6.41
CA ASN A 208 -8.57 -16.47 -7.45
C ASN A 208 -9.78 -17.27 -6.91
N GLN A 209 -10.67 -17.76 -7.79
CA GLN A 209 -11.91 -18.44 -7.43
C GLN A 209 -11.71 -19.67 -6.51
N GLU A 210 -10.68 -20.48 -6.77
CA GLU A 210 -10.36 -21.63 -5.92
C GLU A 210 -9.85 -21.21 -4.54
N GLN A 211 -9.04 -20.14 -4.49
CA GLN A 211 -8.53 -19.57 -3.24
C GLN A 211 -9.68 -18.98 -2.41
N LEU A 212 -10.64 -18.29 -3.04
CA LEU A 212 -11.85 -17.79 -2.39
C LEU A 212 -12.69 -18.92 -1.80
N LYS A 213 -12.84 -20.05 -2.51
CA LYS A 213 -13.54 -21.24 -1.98
C LYS A 213 -12.82 -21.85 -0.78
N SER A 214 -11.49 -21.96 -0.84
CA SER A 214 -10.68 -22.41 0.31
C SER A 214 -10.85 -21.45 1.50
N LYS A 215 -10.76 -20.14 1.24
CA LYS A 215 -10.84 -19.12 2.28
C LYS A 215 -12.21 -19.05 2.94
N ALA A 216 -13.28 -19.23 2.18
CA ALA A 216 -14.63 -19.32 2.70
C ALA A 216 -14.80 -20.51 3.67
N LYS A 217 -14.21 -21.67 3.35
CA LYS A 217 -14.21 -22.83 4.25
C LYS A 217 -13.42 -22.55 5.53
N GLU A 218 -12.22 -21.98 5.43
CA GLU A 218 -11.42 -21.59 6.60
C GLU A 218 -12.17 -20.61 7.53
N LEU A 219 -12.83 -19.60 6.96
CA LEU A 219 -13.60 -18.63 7.73
C LEU A 219 -14.83 -19.26 8.39
N TRP A 220 -15.46 -20.22 7.72
CA TRP A 220 -16.58 -20.98 8.27
C TRP A 220 -16.14 -21.88 9.43
N GLU A 221 -15.02 -22.58 9.29
CA GLU A 221 -14.42 -23.37 10.37
C GLU A 221 -14.05 -22.49 11.56
N TRP A 222 -13.43 -21.33 11.31
CA TRP A 222 -13.09 -20.36 12.35
C TRP A 222 -14.33 -19.83 13.10
N MET A 223 -15.41 -19.54 12.36
CA MET A 223 -16.68 -19.13 12.97
C MET A 223 -17.26 -20.23 13.87
N LYS A 224 -17.23 -21.48 13.40
CA LYS A 224 -17.71 -22.65 14.16
C LYS A 224 -16.90 -22.85 15.44
N GLU A 225 -15.58 -22.71 15.40
CA GLU A 225 -14.71 -22.79 16.59
C GLU A 225 -15.08 -21.72 17.63
N LEU A 226 -15.25 -20.46 17.19
CA LEU A 226 -15.66 -19.36 18.08
C LEU A 226 -17.03 -19.58 18.71
N GLU A 227 -17.98 -20.17 17.97
CA GLU A 227 -19.29 -20.55 18.50
C GLU A 227 -19.19 -21.65 19.56
N ALA A 228 -18.35 -22.66 19.34
CA ALA A 228 -18.11 -23.73 20.30
C ALA A 228 -17.48 -23.18 21.61
N GLU A 229 -16.45 -22.34 21.50
CA GLU A 229 -15.84 -21.69 22.67
C GLU A 229 -16.84 -20.82 23.43
N LYS A 230 -17.66 -20.05 22.71
CA LYS A 230 -18.71 -19.22 23.32
C LYS A 230 -19.71 -20.08 24.09
N PHE A 231 -20.15 -21.21 23.53
CA PHE A 231 -21.07 -22.12 24.18
C PHE A 231 -20.49 -22.68 25.48
N GLU A 232 -19.25 -23.16 25.44
CA GLU A 232 -18.55 -23.70 26.60
C GLU A 232 -18.40 -22.64 27.71
N LEU A 233 -18.01 -21.41 27.35
CA LEU A 233 -17.92 -20.30 28.30
C LEU A 233 -19.28 -19.94 28.92
N GLN A 234 -20.36 -19.97 28.14
CA GLN A 234 -21.71 -19.74 28.65
C GLN A 234 -22.15 -20.83 29.64
N TYR A 235 -21.82 -22.08 29.34
CA TYR A 235 -22.06 -23.22 30.22
C TYR A 235 -21.28 -23.06 31.54
N GLN A 236 -19.98 -22.76 31.46
CA GLN A 236 -19.15 -22.51 32.63
C GLN A 236 -19.66 -21.35 33.48
N ILE A 237 -20.05 -20.22 32.87
CA ILE A 237 -20.64 -19.09 33.60
C ILE A 237 -21.89 -19.53 34.38
N THR A 238 -22.74 -20.36 33.77
CA THR A 238 -23.97 -20.85 34.40
C THR A 238 -23.65 -21.77 35.59
N SER A 239 -22.70 -22.69 35.43
CA SER A 239 -22.20 -23.54 36.51
C SER A 239 -21.59 -22.73 37.66
N LYS A 240 -20.70 -21.77 37.35
CA LYS A 240 -20.06 -20.90 38.35
C LYS A 240 -21.06 -20.01 39.09
N LYS A 241 -22.12 -19.53 38.42
CA LYS A 241 -23.21 -18.81 39.10
C LYS A 241 -23.90 -19.70 40.15
N TYR A 242 -24.07 -20.98 39.88
CA TYR A 242 -24.63 -21.92 40.85
C TYR A 242 -23.65 -22.18 42.00
N GLU A 243 -22.38 -22.46 41.72
CA GLU A 243 -21.33 -22.64 42.75
C GLU A 243 -21.27 -21.43 43.71
N VAL A 244 -21.24 -20.22 43.16
CA VAL A 244 -21.23 -18.98 43.95
C VAL A 244 -22.50 -18.87 44.80
N ARG A 245 -23.68 -19.19 44.26
CA ARG A 245 -24.94 -19.16 45.02
C ARG A 245 -24.89 -20.14 46.20
N VAL A 246 -24.42 -21.36 45.99
CA VAL A 246 -24.28 -22.39 47.03
C VAL A 246 -23.28 -21.92 48.10
N HIS A 247 -22.12 -21.40 47.69
CA HIS A 247 -21.12 -20.87 48.62
C HIS A 247 -21.65 -19.69 49.44
N LEU A 248 -22.40 -18.77 48.84
CA LEU A 248 -23.05 -17.67 49.57
C LEU A 248 -24.04 -18.19 50.61
N TYR A 249 -24.81 -19.23 50.28
CA TYR A 249 -25.73 -19.88 51.22
C TYR A 249 -24.98 -20.53 52.39
N PHE A 250 -23.90 -21.27 52.11
CA PHE A 250 -23.06 -21.89 53.13
C PHE A 250 -22.39 -20.86 54.05
N VAL A 251 -21.80 -19.80 53.49
CA VAL A 251 -21.16 -18.72 54.25
C VAL A 251 -22.19 -17.98 55.11
N SER A 252 -23.40 -17.73 54.58
CA SER A 252 -24.48 -17.09 55.34
C SER A 252 -24.98 -17.98 56.50
N GLY A 253 -25.15 -19.28 56.25
CA GLY A 253 -25.52 -20.27 57.26
C GLY A 253 -24.47 -20.38 58.37
N SER A 254 -23.18 -20.42 58.02
CA SER A 254 -22.06 -20.45 58.97
C SER A 254 -21.95 -19.17 59.81
N LYS A 255 -22.34 -18.00 59.27
CA LYS A 255 -22.35 -16.73 60.02
C LYS A 255 -23.51 -16.62 61.02
N ARG A 256 -24.61 -17.37 60.83
CA ARG A 256 -25.77 -17.34 61.76
C ARG A 256 -25.46 -18.02 63.10
N THR A 257 -24.62 -19.05 63.14
CA THR A 257 -24.30 -19.78 64.38
C THR A 257 -23.43 -18.98 65.37
N LYS A 258 -22.72 -17.94 64.91
CA LYS A 258 -21.89 -17.08 65.79
C LYS A 258 -22.61 -15.87 66.39
N ARG A 259 -23.86 -15.57 65.99
CA ARG A 259 -24.64 -14.42 66.53
C ARG A 259 -25.67 -14.80 67.60
N GLY A 260 -25.90 -16.09 67.85
CA GLY A 260 -26.85 -16.59 68.85
C GLY A 260 -26.23 -16.94 70.21
N LEU A 261 -24.93 -16.71 70.42
CA LEU A 261 -24.23 -17.00 71.68
C LEU A 261 -23.74 -15.70 72.34
N ARG A 262 -24.68 -14.82 72.67
CA ARG A 262 -24.46 -13.74 73.63
C ARG A 262 -25.51 -13.93 74.73
N LYS A 263 -25.07 -14.51 75.85
CA LYS A 263 -25.78 -14.46 77.13
C LYS A 263 -25.80 -13.04 77.64
#